data_AF-A0A819EVM9-F1
#
_entry.id   AF-A0A819EVM9-F1
#
_cell.length_a   1.000
_cell.length_b   1.000
_cell.length_c   1.000
_cell.angle_alpha   90.00
_cell.angle_beta   90.00
_cell.angle_gamma   90.00
#
_symmetry.space_group_name_H-M   'P 1'
#
loop_
_entity.id
_entity.type
_entity.pdbx_description
1 polymer ?
#
loop_
_entity_poly.entity_id
_entity_poly.type
_entity_poly.pdbx_seq_one_letter_code
_entity_poly.pdbx_strand_id
1 'polypeptide(L)'
;MLGSPNFKFGIYDGRTIRNNTPPSAIPGSVRISALFRDWFIRHELPWDFADIDGRGDYSSFLASGIAIGGLISGVDDIKSQEQRDRYDRLLGQGLGGLANVVHDPCYHKVCDTIQNINLFGYEKMVQAAAFVIESLARLPDLKSWLYPINEI
;
A
#
# COMPACT_ATOMS: atom_id res chain seq x y z
N MET A 1 7.62 4.89 -1.24
CA MET A 1 7.15 6.21 -1.76
C MET A 1 5.66 6.36 -1.44
N LEU A 2 5.22 7.52 -0.94
CA LEU A 2 3.81 7.75 -0.51
C LEU A 2 3.15 8.99 -1.14
N GLY A 3 3.85 9.76 -1.98
CA GLY A 3 3.41 11.08 -2.44
C GLY A 3 3.37 11.30 -3.95
N SER A 4 3.32 10.24 -4.77
CA SER A 4 3.46 10.36 -6.24
C SER A 4 2.48 11.36 -6.85
N PRO A 5 2.88 12.17 -7.85
CA PRO A 5 2.02 13.21 -8.41
C PRO A 5 0.77 12.63 -9.10
N ASN A 6 0.91 11.48 -9.77
CA ASN A 6 -0.20 10.73 -10.38
C ASN A 6 -0.58 9.53 -9.51
N PHE A 7 -0.70 9.71 -8.19
CA PHE A 7 -0.81 8.65 -7.17
C PHE A 7 -1.81 7.52 -7.44
N LYS A 8 -1.52 6.36 -6.86
CA LYS A 8 -2.51 5.37 -6.43
C LYS A 8 -2.52 5.25 -4.91
N PHE A 9 -3.63 4.83 -4.31
CA PHE A 9 -3.68 4.38 -2.94
C PHE A 9 -3.36 2.88 -2.88
N GLY A 10 -2.09 2.55 -3.12
CA GLY A 10 -1.61 1.18 -3.24
C GLY A 10 -1.32 0.54 -1.89
N ILE A 11 -1.70 -0.73 -1.75
CA ILE A 11 -1.54 -1.58 -0.57
C ILE A 11 -0.74 -2.81 -1.00
N TYR A 12 0.37 -3.13 -0.33
CA TYR A 12 1.07 -4.38 -0.61
C TYR A 12 0.17 -5.58 -0.31
N ASP A 13 0.01 -6.48 -1.28
CA ASP A 13 -0.91 -7.61 -1.18
C ASP A 13 -0.29 -8.81 -0.45
N GLY A 14 -0.56 -8.94 0.86
CA GLY A 14 -0.09 -10.07 1.66
C GLY A 14 -0.55 -11.45 1.15
N ARG A 15 -1.55 -11.52 0.26
CA ARG A 15 -2.05 -12.78 -0.32
C ARG A 15 -1.17 -13.29 -1.47
N THR A 16 -0.34 -12.42 -2.06
CA THR A 16 0.55 -12.75 -3.19
C THR A 16 2.00 -12.99 -2.76
N ILE A 17 2.26 -13.05 -1.44
CA ILE A 17 3.56 -13.45 -0.90
C ILE A 17 3.94 -14.82 -1.47
N ARG A 18 5.13 -14.91 -2.07
CA ARG A 18 5.62 -16.10 -2.75
C ARG A 18 5.97 -17.22 -1.76
N ASN A 19 5.83 -18.47 -2.21
CA ASN A 19 6.11 -19.69 -1.44
C ASN A 19 7.57 -19.85 -0.95
N ASN A 20 8.50 -19.03 -1.44
CA ASN A 20 9.88 -19.01 -0.94
C ASN A 20 10.07 -18.17 0.34
N THR A 21 8.97 -17.64 0.89
CA THR A 21 8.92 -16.95 2.18
C THR A 21 8.48 -17.94 3.27
N PRO A 22 8.97 -17.84 4.52
CA PRO A 22 8.45 -18.62 5.64
C PRO A 22 6.91 -18.47 5.76
N PRO A 23 6.13 -19.58 5.72
CA PRO A 23 4.66 -19.50 5.71
C PRO A 23 4.05 -18.78 6.92
N SER A 24 4.79 -18.68 8.03
CA SER A 24 4.39 -17.94 9.23
C SER A 24 4.10 -16.47 8.97
N ALA A 25 4.75 -15.84 7.98
CA ALA A 25 4.55 -14.43 7.67
C ALA A 25 3.21 -14.14 6.97
N ILE A 26 2.62 -15.14 6.32
CA ILE A 26 1.48 -14.95 5.42
C ILE A 26 0.21 -14.50 6.17
N PRO A 27 -0.25 -15.17 7.25
CA PRO A 27 -1.51 -14.80 7.90
C PRO A 27 -1.51 -13.35 8.41
N GLY A 28 -0.44 -12.95 9.10
CA GLY A 28 -0.27 -11.58 9.59
C GLY A 28 -0.24 -10.56 8.45
N SER A 29 0.49 -10.86 7.38
CA SER A 29 0.57 -9.95 6.23
C SER A 29 -0.78 -9.75 5.54
N VAL A 30 -1.53 -10.82 5.34
CA VAL A 30 -2.91 -10.76 4.81
C VAL A 30 -3.81 -9.90 5.71
N ARG A 31 -3.71 -10.07 7.04
CA ARG A 31 -4.50 -9.29 7.99
C ARG A 31 -4.11 -7.81 7.98
N ILE A 32 -2.82 -7.46 7.89
CA ILE A 32 -2.36 -6.06 7.80
C ILE A 32 -2.84 -5.43 6.48
N SER A 33 -2.71 -6.11 5.34
CA SER A 33 -3.22 -5.62 4.05
C SER A 33 -4.74 -5.36 4.10
N ALA A 34 -5.50 -6.23 4.79
CA ALA A 34 -6.93 -6.04 5.00
C ALA A 34 -7.23 -4.79 5.85
N LEU A 35 -6.47 -4.52 6.92
CA LEU A 35 -6.64 -3.30 7.73
C LEU A 35 -6.47 -2.02 6.90
N PHE A 36 -5.46 -1.97 6.02
CA PHE A 36 -5.30 -0.84 5.10
C PHE A 36 -6.48 -0.71 4.14
N ARG A 37 -6.91 -1.81 3.51
CA ARG A 37 -8.05 -1.82 2.59
C ARG A 37 -9.31 -1.30 3.28
N ASP A 38 -9.58 -1.81 4.47
CA ASP A 38 -10.78 -1.45 5.24
C ASP A 38 -10.76 0.03 5.66
N TRP A 39 -9.56 0.60 5.90
CA TRP A 39 -9.40 2.03 6.10
C TRP A 39 -9.81 2.83 4.85
N PHE A 40 -9.29 2.50 3.66
CA PHE A 40 -9.66 3.23 2.44
C PHE A 40 -11.16 3.09 2.12
N ILE A 41 -11.73 1.88 2.29
CA ILE A 41 -13.17 1.65 2.12
C ILE A 41 -14.00 2.52 3.07
N ARG A 42 -13.63 2.57 4.36
CA ARG A 42 -14.35 3.38 5.37
C ARG A 42 -14.32 4.88 5.05
N HIS A 43 -13.28 5.34 4.38
CA HIS A 43 -13.12 6.75 3.99
C HIS A 43 -13.58 7.03 2.56
N GLU A 44 -14.26 6.07 1.92
CA GLU A 44 -14.79 6.19 0.55
C GLU A 44 -13.69 6.52 -0.49
N LEU A 45 -12.46 6.10 -0.23
CA LEU A 45 -11.32 6.32 -1.10
C LEU A 45 -11.09 5.13 -2.04
N PRO A 46 -10.61 5.35 -3.28
CA PRO A 46 -10.13 4.27 -4.12
C PRO A 46 -8.94 3.57 -3.46
N TRP A 47 -8.63 2.35 -3.90
CA TRP A 47 -7.45 1.63 -3.45
C TRP A 47 -7.03 0.59 -4.49
N ASP A 48 -5.76 0.18 -4.45
CA ASP A 48 -5.21 -0.85 -5.32
C ASP A 48 -4.34 -1.81 -4.53
N PHE A 49 -4.31 -3.07 -4.96
CA PHE A 49 -3.23 -3.95 -4.54
C PHE A 49 -1.97 -3.65 -5.34
N ALA A 50 -0.83 -3.70 -4.66
CA ALA A 50 0.50 -3.58 -5.22
C ALA A 50 1.26 -4.89 -4.97
N ASP A 51 2.08 -5.26 -5.96
CA ASP A 51 2.87 -6.47 -5.89
C ASP A 51 3.97 -6.37 -4.82
N ILE A 52 4.23 -7.51 -4.18
CA ILE A 52 5.40 -7.71 -3.33
C ILE A 52 6.53 -8.22 -4.23
N ASP A 53 7.17 -7.29 -4.94
CA ASP A 53 8.16 -7.57 -5.99
C ASP A 53 9.60 -7.74 -5.46
N GLY A 54 9.84 -7.35 -4.20
CA GLY A 54 11.12 -7.43 -3.52
C GLY A 54 11.92 -6.13 -3.52
N ARG A 55 11.41 -5.06 -4.17
CA ARG A 55 12.09 -3.75 -4.30
C ARG A 55 11.92 -2.82 -3.10
N GLY A 56 11.62 -3.34 -1.91
CA GLY A 56 11.44 -2.56 -0.68
C GLY A 56 12.14 -3.14 0.54
N ASP A 57 12.28 -2.33 1.60
CA ASP A 57 12.97 -2.71 2.83
C ASP A 57 12.28 -3.87 3.59
N TYR A 58 11.01 -4.14 3.28
CA TYR A 58 10.25 -5.25 3.85
C TYR A 58 10.84 -6.63 3.49
N SER A 59 11.65 -6.74 2.44
CA SER A 59 12.14 -8.02 1.91
C SER A 59 12.92 -8.85 2.95
N SER A 60 13.76 -8.22 3.76
CA SER A 60 14.54 -8.92 4.80
C SER A 60 13.69 -9.37 5.99
N PHE A 61 12.67 -8.60 6.35
CA PHE A 61 11.69 -8.98 7.37
C PHE A 61 10.89 -10.20 6.90
N LEU A 62 10.41 -10.14 5.67
CA LEU A 62 9.65 -11.21 5.04
C LEU A 62 10.49 -12.50 4.97
N ALA A 63 11.75 -12.42 4.52
CA ALA A 63 12.68 -13.54 4.51
C ALA A 63 12.94 -14.16 5.90
N SER A 64 12.78 -13.38 6.96
CA SER A 64 12.90 -13.81 8.36
C SER A 64 11.59 -14.33 8.96
N GLY A 65 10.53 -14.45 8.16
CA GLY A 65 9.22 -14.93 8.61
C GLY A 65 8.42 -13.90 9.41
N ILE A 66 8.81 -12.63 9.35
CA ILE A 66 8.10 -11.53 9.98
C ILE A 66 6.99 -11.05 9.04
N ALA A 67 5.77 -10.96 9.56
CA ALA A 67 4.63 -10.44 8.82
C ALA A 67 4.87 -8.97 8.42
N ILE A 68 4.50 -8.62 7.18
CA ILE A 68 4.71 -7.30 6.61
C ILE A 68 3.39 -6.71 6.13
N GLY A 69 3.37 -5.40 5.96
CA GLY A 69 2.32 -4.69 5.24
C GLY A 69 2.79 -3.26 4.98
N GLY A 70 2.10 -2.56 4.10
CA GLY A 70 2.48 -1.20 3.79
C GLY A 70 1.77 -0.64 2.58
N LEU A 71 2.17 0.57 2.26
CA LEU A 71 1.54 1.41 1.27
C LEU A 71 2.55 1.87 0.23
N ILE A 72 2.08 2.07 -1.00
CA ILE A 72 2.86 2.63 -2.09
C ILE A 72 1.98 3.51 -2.98
N SER A 73 2.47 4.70 -3.33
CA SER A 73 1.72 5.64 -4.17
C SER A 73 1.89 5.46 -5.69
N GLY A 74 2.62 4.41 -6.10
CA GLY A 74 3.06 4.16 -7.48
C GLY A 74 4.40 4.82 -7.79
N VAL A 75 5.17 4.25 -8.71
CA VAL A 75 6.53 4.71 -9.06
C VAL A 75 6.68 4.77 -10.58
N ASP A 76 7.42 3.82 -11.16
CA ASP A 76 7.66 3.63 -12.58
C ASP A 76 6.52 2.91 -13.32
N ASP A 77 5.52 2.42 -12.60
CA ASP A 77 4.35 1.77 -13.18
C ASP A 77 3.34 2.76 -13.78
N ILE A 78 2.62 2.31 -14.82
CA ILE A 78 1.67 3.14 -15.59
C ILE A 78 0.27 3.05 -14.98
N LYS A 79 -0.34 4.21 -14.73
CA LYS A 79 -1.75 4.30 -14.38
C LYS A 79 -2.62 3.92 -15.57
N SER A 80 -3.41 2.85 -15.45
CA SER A 80 -4.32 2.43 -16.53
C SER A 80 -5.50 3.39 -16.68
N GLN A 81 -6.19 3.34 -17.83
CA GLN A 81 -7.43 4.07 -18.05
C GLN A 81 -8.50 3.69 -17.01
N GLU A 82 -8.68 2.40 -16.74
CA GLU A 82 -9.63 1.91 -15.76
C GLU A 82 -9.31 2.42 -14.35
N GLN A 83 -8.03 2.41 -13.95
CA GLN A 83 -7.60 2.93 -12.66
C GLN A 83 -7.89 4.43 -12.57
N ARG A 84 -7.52 5.21 -13.60
CA ARG A 84 -7.83 6.65 -13.66
C ARG A 84 -9.33 6.90 -13.50
N ASP A 85 -10.16 6.19 -14.26
CA ASP A 85 -11.62 6.41 -14.27
C ASP A 85 -12.28 6.04 -12.94
N ARG A 86 -11.80 4.97 -12.28
CA ARG A 86 -12.27 4.62 -10.94
C ARG A 86 -11.88 5.67 -9.90
N TYR A 87 -10.67 6.20 -9.97
CA TYR A 87 -10.24 7.26 -9.05
C TYR A 87 -11.02 8.56 -9.31
N ASP A 88 -11.25 8.91 -10.56
CA ASP A 88 -12.05 10.09 -10.95
C ASP A 88 -13.49 9.98 -10.40
N ARG A 89 -14.08 8.78 -10.46
CA ARG A 89 -15.42 8.53 -9.92
C ARG A 89 -15.50 8.71 -8.40
N LEU A 90 -14.50 8.22 -7.67
CA LEU A 90 -14.51 8.20 -6.21
C LEU A 90 -13.99 9.51 -5.59
N LEU A 91 -13.04 10.18 -6.24
CA LEU A 91 -12.44 11.41 -5.72
C LEU A 91 -13.14 12.67 -6.24
N GLY A 92 -13.78 12.58 -7.40
CA GLY A 92 -14.36 13.71 -8.11
C GLY A 92 -13.72 13.91 -9.49
N GLN A 93 -14.50 14.46 -10.41
CA GLN A 93 -14.08 14.64 -11.81
C GLN A 93 -12.81 15.51 -11.90
N GLY A 94 -11.80 15.00 -12.59
CA GLY A 94 -10.48 15.62 -12.74
C GLY A 94 -9.46 15.22 -11.66
N LEU A 95 -9.86 14.49 -10.63
CA LEU A 95 -8.98 14.08 -9.51
C LEU A 95 -8.45 12.66 -9.67
N GLY A 96 -8.84 11.93 -10.73
CA GLY A 96 -8.33 10.60 -11.03
C GLY A 96 -6.88 10.53 -11.50
N GLY A 97 -6.28 11.68 -11.83
CA GLY A 97 -4.96 11.78 -12.45
C GLY A 97 -4.97 11.49 -13.95
N LEU A 98 -3.82 11.08 -14.50
CA LEU A 98 -3.60 10.88 -15.93
C LEU A 98 -3.49 9.39 -16.26
N ALA A 99 -4.32 8.93 -17.19
CA ALA A 99 -4.24 7.58 -17.73
C ALA A 99 -3.06 7.44 -18.71
N ASN A 100 -2.51 6.23 -18.81
CA ASN A 100 -1.39 5.87 -19.69
C ASN A 100 -0.12 6.69 -19.42
N VAL A 101 0.02 7.23 -18.20
CA VAL A 101 1.18 7.97 -17.71
C VAL A 101 1.69 7.27 -16.45
N VAL A 102 3.00 7.26 -16.24
CA VAL A 102 3.62 6.73 -15.02
C VAL A 102 3.11 7.45 -13.77
N HIS A 103 3.09 6.75 -12.63
CA HIS A 103 2.67 7.32 -11.36
C HIS A 103 3.62 8.44 -10.88
N ASP A 104 4.92 8.25 -11.04
CA ASP A 104 5.95 9.26 -10.77
C ASP A 104 6.93 9.42 -11.95
N PRO A 105 6.78 10.48 -12.77
CA PRO A 105 7.70 10.77 -13.86
C PRO A 105 9.09 11.21 -13.41
N CYS A 106 9.26 11.58 -12.14
CA CYS A 106 10.51 12.06 -11.54
C CYS A 106 11.21 11.01 -10.67
N TYR A 107 10.68 9.79 -10.56
CA TYR A 107 11.31 8.71 -9.79
C TYR A 107 12.80 8.53 -10.18
N HIS A 108 13.70 8.63 -9.20
CA HIS A 108 15.17 8.60 -9.37
C HIS A 108 15.75 9.67 -10.33
N LYS A 109 15.08 10.81 -10.48
CA LYS A 109 15.56 11.95 -11.29
C LYS A 109 15.74 13.19 -10.44
N VAL A 110 16.47 14.16 -10.98
CA VAL A 110 16.76 15.45 -10.31
C VAL A 110 15.52 16.28 -9.97
N CYS A 111 14.38 16.00 -10.62
CA CYS A 111 13.11 16.68 -10.35
C CYS A 111 12.32 16.08 -9.18
N ASP A 112 12.79 14.99 -8.57
CA ASP A 112 12.19 14.42 -7.35
C ASP A 112 12.48 15.32 -6.15
N THR A 113 11.61 16.30 -5.98
CA THR A 113 11.72 17.42 -5.04
C THR A 113 10.38 17.56 -4.31
N ILE A 114 10.29 18.47 -3.33
CA ILE A 114 9.02 18.73 -2.63
C ILE A 114 7.90 19.21 -3.58
N GLN A 115 8.26 19.72 -4.76
CA GLN A 115 7.33 20.12 -5.80
C GLN A 115 6.72 18.92 -6.55
N ASN A 116 7.28 17.72 -6.43
CA ASN A 116 6.82 16.49 -7.08
C ASN A 116 5.86 15.67 -6.19
N ILE A 117 5.12 16.30 -5.28
CA ILE A 117 4.27 15.63 -4.31
C ILE A 117 2.80 15.99 -4.53
N ASN A 118 1.93 14.99 -4.66
CA ASN A 118 0.50 15.20 -4.51
C ASN A 118 0.14 15.24 -3.02
N LEU A 119 -0.10 16.44 -2.47
CA LEU A 119 -0.34 16.63 -1.03
C LEU A 119 -1.60 15.91 -0.53
N PHE A 120 -2.68 15.90 -1.31
CA PHE A 120 -3.90 15.17 -0.95
C PHE A 120 -3.62 13.67 -0.85
N GLY A 121 -3.00 13.09 -1.88
CA GLY A 121 -2.63 11.68 -1.90
C GLY A 121 -1.71 11.31 -0.73
N TYR A 122 -0.68 12.13 -0.50
CA TYR A 122 0.26 11.95 0.60
C TYR A 122 -0.42 11.97 1.98
N GLU A 123 -1.30 12.94 2.23
CA GLU A 123 -2.02 13.06 3.51
C GLU A 123 -2.84 11.80 3.80
N LYS A 124 -3.58 11.27 2.81
CA LYS A 124 -4.39 10.05 2.99
C LYS A 124 -3.54 8.82 3.22
N MET A 125 -2.40 8.71 2.53
CA MET A 125 -1.45 7.61 2.76
C MET A 125 -0.85 7.65 4.16
N VAL A 126 -0.52 8.85 4.68
CA VAL A 126 0.00 9.02 6.04
C VAL A 126 -1.09 8.72 7.08
N GLN A 127 -2.33 9.16 6.86
CA GLN A 127 -3.45 8.85 7.76
C GLN A 127 -3.73 7.35 7.83
N ALA A 128 -3.70 6.66 6.69
CA ALA A 128 -3.83 5.20 6.63
C ALA A 128 -2.70 4.50 7.40
N ALA A 129 -1.45 4.92 7.20
CA ALA A 129 -0.29 4.39 7.91
C ALA A 129 -0.41 4.58 9.43
N ALA A 130 -0.75 5.79 9.87
CA ALA A 130 -0.95 6.09 11.29
C ALA A 130 -2.06 5.22 11.91
N PHE A 131 -3.19 5.09 11.23
CA PHE A 131 -4.30 4.26 11.68
C PHE A 131 -3.90 2.80 11.87
N VAL A 132 -3.18 2.20 10.91
CA VAL A 132 -2.76 0.80 11.01
C VAL A 132 -1.73 0.61 12.13
N ILE A 133 -0.75 1.51 12.25
CA ILE A 133 0.24 1.46 13.34
C ILE A 133 -0.46 1.51 14.70
N GLU A 134 -1.38 2.46 14.89
CA GLU A 134 -2.13 2.59 16.14
C GLU A 134 -3.00 1.36 16.41
N SER A 135 -3.70 0.85 15.39
CA SER A 135 -4.56 -0.32 15.53
C SER A 135 -3.77 -1.55 15.99
N LEU A 136 -2.60 -1.78 15.39
CA LEU A 136 -1.73 -2.90 15.76
C LEU A 136 -1.12 -2.71 17.17
N ALA A 137 -0.70 -1.49 17.52
CA ALA A 137 -0.13 -1.19 18.82
C ALA A 137 -1.13 -1.35 19.98
N ARG A 138 -2.43 -1.25 19.70
CA ARG A 138 -3.51 -1.41 20.69
C ARG A 138 -4.06 -2.83 20.78
N LEU A 139 -3.58 -3.77 19.97
CA LEU A 139 -4.02 -5.17 20.07
C LEU A 139 -3.56 -5.77 21.41
N PRO A 140 -4.45 -6.47 22.15
CA PRO A 140 -4.09 -7.08 23.43
C PRO A 140 -3.04 -8.20 23.27
N ASP A 141 -3.03 -8.87 22.12
CA ASP A 141 -2.01 -9.85 21.75
C ASP A 141 -1.68 -9.74 20.26
N LEU A 142 -0.76 -8.84 19.93
CA LEU A 142 -0.26 -8.65 18.58
C LEU A 142 0.37 -9.93 18.01
N LYS A 143 1.07 -10.73 18.84
CA LYS A 143 1.81 -11.90 18.37
C LYS A 143 0.85 -12.98 17.89
N SER A 144 -0.15 -13.33 18.69
CA SER A 144 -1.16 -14.33 18.28
C SER A 144 -2.03 -13.82 17.13
N TRP A 145 -2.22 -12.50 17.03
CA TRP A 145 -2.91 -11.90 15.89
C TRP A 145 -2.08 -11.95 14.60
N LEU A 146 -0.77 -11.79 14.64
CA LEU A 146 0.08 -11.92 13.45
C LEU A 146 0.36 -13.39 13.09
N TYR A 147 0.51 -14.24 14.09
CA TYR A 147 0.94 -15.63 13.97
C TYR A 147 -0.06 -16.56 14.66
N PRO A 148 -1.30 -16.69 14.11
CA PRO A 148 -2.28 -17.61 14.67
C PRO A 148 -1.73 -19.04 14.62
N ILE A 149 -1.86 -19.76 15.73
CA ILE A 149 -1.59 -21.20 15.75
C ILE A 149 -2.71 -21.84 14.95
N ASN A 150 -2.39 -22.38 13.77
CA ASN A 150 -3.32 -23.25 13.08
C ASN A 150 -3.34 -24.57 13.86
N GLU A 151 -4.46 -24.91 14.48
CA GLU A 151 -4.73 -26.31 14.85
C GLU A 151 -4.73 -27.11 13.54
N ILE A 152 -3.74 -27.99 13.40
CA ILE A 152 -3.66 -28.98 12.32
C ILE A 152 -4.46 -30.21 12.76
#